data_AF-A0A1V1SVJ4-F1
#
_entry.id   AF-A0A1V1SVJ4-F1
#
_cell.length_a   1.000
_cell.length_b   1.000
_cell.length_c   1.000
_cell.angle_alpha   90.00
_cell.angle_beta   90.00
_cell.angle_gamma   90.00
#
_symmetry.space_group_name_H-M   'P 1'
#
loop_
_entity.id
_entity.type
_entity.pdbx_description
1 polymer ?
#
loop_
_entity_poly.entity_id
_entity_poly.type
_entity_poly.pdbx_seq_one_letter_code
_entity_poly.pdbx_strand_id
1 'polypeptide(L)'
;MCILDEFPVGKSRHISNGLPGIERRMSLAFSARKLELTRFVEVISTNTAKALRPIRTKGGILLRVSEADLVVWYPGGRLGEFPLTNDLLHHGVDHTPYGDRMFRK
;
A
#
# COMPACT_ATOMS: atom_id res chain seq x y z
N MET A 1 -32.89 6.99 12.61
CA MET A 1 -32.57 7.33 11.21
C MET A 1 -33.04 6.17 10.36
N CYS A 2 -34.25 6.29 9.81
CA CYS A 2 -34.99 5.17 9.25
C CYS A 2 -34.58 4.95 7.79
N ILE A 3 -33.98 3.80 7.51
CA ILE A 3 -33.61 3.40 6.17
C ILE A 3 -34.87 2.91 5.46
N LEU A 4 -35.57 3.81 4.76
CA LEU A 4 -36.75 3.48 3.94
C LEU A 4 -36.30 2.87 2.60
N ASP A 5 -37.12 2.03 1.97
CA ASP A 5 -36.78 1.46 0.65
C ASP A 5 -36.71 2.51 -0.47
N GLU A 6 -37.44 3.62 -0.33
CA GLU A 6 -37.38 4.77 -1.25
C GLU A 6 -36.05 5.55 -1.16
N PHE A 7 -35.37 5.51 -0.01
CA PHE A 7 -34.08 6.17 0.21
C PHE A 7 -33.05 5.13 0.64
N PRO A 8 -32.49 4.35 -0.30
CA PRO A 8 -31.59 3.24 -0.01
C PRO A 8 -30.24 3.66 0.62
N VAL A 9 -30.01 4.96 0.79
CA VAL A 9 -28.81 5.56 1.38
C VAL A 9 -28.67 5.08 2.83
N GLY A 10 -27.56 4.41 3.12
CA GLY A 10 -27.28 3.81 4.42
C GLY A 10 -27.52 2.30 4.51
N LYS A 11 -28.11 1.65 3.48
CA LYS A 11 -28.10 0.18 3.39
C LYS A 11 -26.69 -0.27 2.97
N SER A 12 -26.03 -1.06 3.82
CA SER A 12 -24.67 -1.57 3.55
C SER A 12 -24.57 -2.30 2.20
N ARG A 13 -25.62 -3.00 1.77
CA ARG A 13 -25.67 -3.71 0.47
C ARG A 13 -25.46 -2.80 -0.75
N HIS A 14 -25.74 -1.51 -0.63
CA HIS A 14 -25.63 -0.54 -1.73
C HIS A 14 -24.35 0.29 -1.65
N ILE A 15 -23.51 0.08 -0.63
CA ILE A 15 -22.22 0.74 -0.51
C ILE A 15 -21.25 0.02 -1.45
N SER A 16 -20.56 0.78 -2.30
CA SER A 16 -19.48 0.25 -3.14
C SER A 16 -18.31 -0.21 -2.27
N ASN A 17 -18.03 -1.51 -2.29
CA ASN A 17 -16.92 -2.06 -1.52
C ASN A 17 -15.59 -1.74 -2.21
N GLY A 18 -14.74 -0.94 -1.57
CA GLY A 18 -13.40 -0.64 -2.04
C GLY A 18 -12.69 0.34 -1.12
N LEU A 19 -11.37 0.19 -0.99
CA LEU A 19 -10.53 1.11 -0.23
C LEU A 19 -9.28 1.45 -1.05
N PRO A 20 -8.95 2.74 -1.24
CA PRO A 20 -7.69 3.12 -1.87
C PRO A 20 -6.54 2.78 -0.92
N GLY A 21 -5.50 2.12 -1.45
CA GLY A 21 -4.36 1.73 -0.62
C GLY A 21 -3.11 1.27 -1.36
N ILE A 22 -3.06 1.37 -2.68
CA ILE A 22 -1.93 0.89 -3.49
C ILE A 22 -0.62 1.58 -3.11
N GLU A 23 -0.63 2.91 -3.01
CA GLU A 23 0.54 3.71 -2.62
C GLU A 23 0.98 3.46 -1.18
N ARG A 24 0.05 3.04 -0.31
CA ARG A 24 0.30 2.89 1.13
C ARG A 24 0.61 1.49 1.59
N ARG A 25 0.33 0.49 0.76
CA ARG A 25 0.60 -0.92 1.05
C ARG A 25 2.02 -1.16 1.56
N MET A 26 3.03 -0.69 0.81
CA MET A 26 4.44 -0.96 1.13
C MET A 26 4.93 -0.13 2.32
N SER A 27 4.59 1.15 2.37
CA SER A 27 5.04 2.06 3.42
C SER A 27 4.46 1.69 4.79
N LEU A 28 3.18 1.32 4.84
CA LEU A 28 2.51 0.88 6.06
C LEU A 28 3.05 -0.46 6.58
N ALA A 29 3.24 -1.44 5.69
CA ALA A 29 3.79 -2.74 6.07
C ALA A 29 5.25 -2.62 6.56
N PHE A 30 6.04 -1.77 5.93
CA PHE A 30 7.43 -1.51 6.33
C PHE A 30 7.50 -0.79 7.69
N SER A 31 6.69 0.25 7.91
CA SER A 31 6.69 1.02 9.16
C SER A 31 6.17 0.24 10.36
N ALA A 32 5.32 -0.78 10.15
CA ALA A 32 4.80 -1.61 11.23
C ALA A 32 5.87 -2.43 11.96
N ARG A 33 7.04 -2.68 11.32
CA ARG A 33 8.17 -3.44 11.88
C ARG A 33 7.77 -4.79 12.50
N LYS A 34 6.75 -5.44 11.92
CA LYS A 34 6.22 -6.74 12.35
C LYS A 34 6.86 -7.92 11.64
N LEU A 35 7.67 -7.68 10.61
CA LEU A 35 8.34 -8.69 9.80
C LEU A 35 9.83 -8.38 9.71
N GLU A 36 10.65 -9.44 9.69
CA GLU A 36 12.04 -9.35 9.25
C GLU A 36 12.12 -8.76 7.84
N LEU A 37 13.19 -8.01 7.54
CA LEU A 37 13.31 -7.29 6.27
C LEU A 37 13.25 -8.24 5.06
N THR A 38 13.91 -9.40 5.15
CA THR A 38 13.88 -10.43 4.11
C THR A 38 12.47 -10.99 3.92
N ARG A 39 11.72 -11.21 5.02
CA ARG A 39 10.33 -11.68 4.96
C ARG A 39 9.39 -10.63 4.38
N PHE A 40 9.62 -9.35 4.67
CA PHE A 40 8.90 -8.24 4.05
C PHE A 40 9.08 -8.25 2.52
N VAL A 41 10.32 -8.34 2.03
CA VAL A 41 10.59 -8.42 0.57
C VAL A 41 9.95 -9.66 -0.05
N GLU A 42 10.01 -10.79 0.65
CA GLU A 42 9.44 -12.05 0.17
C GLU A 42 7.93 -11.95 -0.04
N VAL A 43 7.19 -11.43 0.95
CA VAL A 43 5.72 -11.34 0.92
C VAL A 43 5.24 -10.25 -0.04
N ILE A 44 5.93 -9.11 -0.09
CA ILE A 44 5.48 -7.93 -0.85
C ILE A 44 5.85 -8.02 -2.33
N SER A 45 6.93 -8.74 -2.67
CA SER A 45 7.52 -8.73 -4.01
C SER A 45 7.78 -10.14 -4.56
N THR A 46 8.66 -10.92 -3.93
CA THR A 46 9.18 -12.18 -4.51
C THR A 46 8.10 -13.25 -4.70
N ASN A 47 7.22 -13.45 -3.71
CA ASN A 47 6.18 -14.47 -3.80
C ASN A 47 5.10 -14.10 -4.82
N THR A 48 4.75 -12.82 -4.92
CA THR A 48 3.83 -12.33 -5.95
C THR A 48 4.42 -12.52 -7.35
N ALA A 49 5.70 -12.21 -7.56
CA ALA A 49 6.36 -12.41 -8.85
C ALA A 49 6.38 -13.90 -9.26
N LYS A 50 6.69 -14.81 -8.32
CA LYS A 50 6.65 -16.26 -8.53
C LYS A 50 5.25 -16.77 -8.88
N ALA A 51 4.22 -16.22 -8.25
CA ALA A 51 2.84 -16.64 -8.47
C ALA A 51 2.29 -16.16 -9.83
N LEU A 52 2.67 -14.95 -10.25
CA LEU A 52 2.13 -14.32 -11.47
C LEU A 52 2.92 -14.63 -12.74
N ARG A 53 4.22 -14.94 -12.63
CA ARG A 53 5.10 -15.17 -13.78
C ARG A 53 5.99 -16.40 -13.59
N PRO A 54 6.13 -17.27 -14.60
CA PRO A 54 7.05 -18.41 -14.54
C PRO A 54 8.53 -17.99 -14.48
N ILE A 55 8.87 -16.84 -15.09
CA ILE A 55 10.24 -16.35 -15.22
C ILE A 55 10.61 -15.39 -14.09
N ARG A 56 11.79 -15.57 -13.49
CA ARG A 56 12.30 -14.78 -12.34
C ARG A 56 12.94 -13.44 -12.77
N THR A 57 12.29 -12.68 -13.64
CA THR A 57 12.79 -11.33 -14.02
C THR A 57 12.35 -10.26 -13.03
N LYS A 58 11.22 -10.46 -12.33
CA LYS A 58 10.68 -9.54 -11.32
C LYS A 58 10.78 -10.09 -9.90
N GLY A 59 10.73 -9.19 -8.93
CA GLY A 59 10.59 -9.53 -7.51
C GLY A 59 11.86 -10.01 -6.81
N GLY A 60 13.03 -9.80 -7.42
CA GLY A 60 14.34 -10.12 -6.85
C GLY A 60 15.44 -9.28 -7.50
N ILE A 61 16.65 -9.40 -6.97
CA ILE A 61 17.85 -8.71 -7.48
C ILE A 61 18.87 -9.77 -7.88
N LEU A 62 18.84 -10.17 -9.15
CA LEU A 62 19.79 -11.07 -9.78
C LEU A 62 20.51 -10.31 -10.89
N LEU A 63 21.83 -10.21 -10.78
CA LEU A 63 22.65 -9.48 -11.73
C LEU A 63 22.42 -10.01 -13.16
N ARG A 64 22.19 -9.10 -14.11
CA ARG A 64 21.93 -9.38 -15.54
C ARG A 64 20.62 -10.13 -15.87
N VAL A 65 19.82 -10.51 -14.88
CA VAL A 65 18.55 -11.24 -15.08
C VAL A 65 17.35 -10.42 -14.63
N SER A 66 17.46 -9.76 -13.48
CA SER A 66 16.36 -8.98 -12.92
C SER A 66 16.17 -7.65 -13.63
N GLU A 67 14.91 -7.28 -13.79
CA GLU A 67 14.50 -5.93 -14.20
C GLU A 67 14.89 -4.92 -13.11
N ALA A 68 15.17 -3.67 -13.51
CA ALA A 68 15.62 -2.61 -12.60
C ALA A 68 14.47 -1.95 -11.79
N ASP A 69 13.51 -2.76 -11.34
CA ASP A 69 12.40 -2.32 -10.49
C ASP A 69 12.87 -2.22 -9.03
N LEU A 70 13.37 -1.04 -8.64
CA LEU A 70 14.00 -0.83 -7.33
C LEU A 70 13.29 0.27 -6.52
N VAL A 71 13.23 0.08 -5.20
CA VAL A 71 12.72 1.07 -4.25
C VAL A 71 13.79 1.37 -3.20
N VAL A 72 14.20 2.64 -3.10
CA VAL A 72 15.19 3.10 -2.12
C VAL A 72 14.47 3.75 -0.94
N TRP A 73 14.73 3.27 0.27
CA TRP A 73 14.12 3.77 1.49
C TRP A 73 15.03 4.77 2.20
N TYR A 74 14.46 5.87 2.68
CA TYR A 74 15.16 6.78 3.59
C TYR A 74 15.60 6.05 4.87
N PRO A 75 16.80 6.34 5.39
CA PRO A 75 17.22 5.87 6.70
C PRO A 75 16.31 6.46 7.78
N GLY A 76 16.16 5.73 8.89
CA GLY A 76 15.28 6.14 9.99
C GLY A 76 15.61 7.53 10.53
N GLY A 77 14.58 8.31 10.84
CA GLY A 77 14.64 9.68 11.33
C GLY A 77 14.90 10.76 10.26
N ARG A 78 15.30 10.40 9.03
CA ARG A 78 15.71 11.39 8.02
C ARG A 78 14.55 12.12 7.35
N LEU A 79 13.38 11.50 7.31
CA LEU A 79 12.20 12.07 6.63
C LEU A 79 11.39 12.99 7.57
N GLY A 80 11.62 12.92 8.88
CA GLY A 80 10.78 13.58 9.87
C GLY A 80 9.39 12.95 9.99
N GLU A 81 8.54 13.59 10.78
CA GLU A 81 7.12 13.25 10.88
C GLU A 81 6.30 14.22 10.04
N PHE A 82 5.33 13.70 9.28
CA PHE A 82 4.42 14.53 8.50
C PHE A 82 3.00 13.97 8.53
N PRO A 83 1.98 14.85 8.48
CA PRO A 83 0.59 14.44 8.46
C PRO A 83 0.24 13.83 7.11
N LEU A 84 -0.60 12.81 7.15
CA LEU A 84 -1.07 12.16 5.95
C LEU A 84 -2.35 12.76 5.41
N THR A 85 -2.21 13.49 4.30
CA THR A 85 -3.33 14.05 3.56
C THR A 85 -3.54 13.30 2.24
N ASN A 86 -4.76 13.43 1.70
CA ASN A 86 -5.10 12.87 0.40
C ASN A 86 -4.26 13.51 -0.71
N ASP A 87 -3.94 14.80 -0.60
CA ASP A 87 -3.16 15.54 -1.60
C ASP A 87 -1.71 15.04 -1.76
N LEU A 88 -1.18 14.31 -0.76
CA LEU A 88 0.14 13.66 -0.84
C LEU A 88 0.12 12.36 -1.65
N LEU A 89 -1.06 11.88 -2.04
CA LEU A 89 -1.25 10.62 -2.76
C LEU A 89 -1.58 10.89 -4.23
N HIS A 90 -1.03 10.08 -5.12
CA HIS A 90 -1.13 10.22 -6.57
C HIS A 90 -2.23 9.32 -7.16
N HIS A 91 -3.42 9.34 -6.55
CA HIS A 91 -4.56 8.52 -6.94
C HIS A 91 -5.77 9.38 -7.30
N GLY A 92 -6.63 8.86 -8.18
CA GLY A 92 -7.85 9.54 -8.64
C GLY A 92 -9.04 9.43 -7.67
N VAL A 93 -8.80 9.35 -6.36
CA VAL A 93 -9.87 9.27 -5.35
C VAL A 93 -9.77 10.48 -4.43
N ASP A 94 -10.91 10.95 -3.96
CA ASP A 94 -11.08 12.14 -3.12
C ASP A 94 -10.80 11.92 -1.62
N HIS A 95 -10.57 10.66 -1.21
CA HIS A 95 -10.33 10.30 0.18
C HIS A 95 -9.33 9.16 0.33
N THR A 96 -8.72 9.09 1.50
CA THR A 96 -7.84 8.01 1.90
C THR A 96 -8.21 7.50 3.30
N PRO A 97 -8.37 6.17 3.49
CA PRO A 97 -8.72 5.62 4.80
C PRO A 97 -7.57 5.72 5.81
N TYR A 98 -6.40 6.17 5.36
CA TYR A 98 -5.22 6.39 6.18
C TYR A 98 -5.03 7.84 6.62
N GLY A 99 -5.99 8.72 6.28
CA GLY A 99 -5.96 10.13 6.63
C GLY A 99 -5.74 10.37 8.13
N ASP A 100 -5.15 11.52 8.45
CA ASP A 100 -4.90 11.98 9.82
C ASP A 100 -3.93 11.14 10.65
N ARG A 101 -3.26 10.16 10.04
CA ARG A 101 -2.12 9.48 10.66
C ARG A 101 -0.86 10.31 10.49
N MET A 102 -0.08 10.43 11.56
CA MET A 102 1.29 10.90 11.47
C MET A 102 2.16 9.80 10.88
N PHE A 103 2.76 10.05 9.72
CA PHE A 103 3.69 9.12 9.12
C PHE A 103 5.11 9.44 9.58
N ARG A 104 5.82 8.41 10.05
CA ARG A 104 7.18 8.49 10.57
C ARG A 104 8.10 7.61 9.75
N LYS A 105 9.29 8.12 9.41
CA LYS A 105 10.47 7.30 9.11
C LYS A 105 11.61 7.73 9.99
#